data_AF-A0A7U9RHA5-F1
#
_entry.id   AF-A0A7U9RHA5-F1
#
_cell.length_a   1.000
_cell.length_b   1.000
_cell.length_c   1.000
_cell.angle_alpha   90.00
_cell.angle_beta   90.00
_cell.angle_gamma   90.00
#
_symmetry.space_group_name_H-M   'P 1'
#
loop_
_entity.id
_entity.type
_entity.pdbx_description
1 polymer ?
#
loop_
_entity_poly.entity_id
_entity_poly.type
_entity_poly.pdbx_seq_one_letter_code
_entity_poly.pdbx_strand_id
1 'polypeptide(L)'
;MVKVKYFGDKNSIADATTELYKQEKYNPFANVIPLCVQIVILLGIVDVVKHPQYASIEEIDMCVKSIRCYVYPYMQGGWYLIMPILAGFSAFILGIAQNKMNPLQREQSQMGKVGTMGFSVLISLSLGAFVPVAVGIYWIFSNLFAVIQQACLNFVINPKKYINYEELQVSKEKLKELENIGESSFRLKKRPYSKKERLDYKKFFSIANKHLVIYSEGSGFYKYYKNIIEYLLVHSNLIIHYVTNDPHDQIFELEKSNSRIRGYYIGEKRLITLMMKMDADMVLMTVPDLNRFHIKRSYIREDIEYVYVFHYPLSSTISFHPEGLKAFDTVLCTGQFQVEEIRKREEVYRLPAKKLVVCGYGQLDNLKIQYENIPMVKRTRKKILLAPSWQADNILDSCIDKVLENLLGKGWDIYLRPHPEYIKRYKNRMNTIVERYKDVLTKDLFFELDFTSNTSLFDSDIVITDWSGAAYEFAYVTGKPVVFIDTTMKCNNPEYKKIGIEPLEVTLRSQVGIHLSPNQLEDLHQNIQYLLMHTDDYITNNFSIRDKYVANYGYSGEVAGKYIITSLKDKASKRSKSK
;
A
#
# COMPACT_ATOMS: atom_id res chain seq x y z
N MET A 1 17.39 -7.06 -4.81
CA MET A 1 16.66 -7.86 -3.80
C MET A 1 15.20 -7.46 -3.59
N VAL A 2 14.88 -6.25 -3.10
CA VAL A 2 13.48 -5.82 -2.84
C VAL A 2 12.55 -6.04 -4.04
N LYS A 3 12.99 -5.63 -5.24
CA LYS A 3 12.21 -5.81 -6.49
C LYS A 3 11.97 -7.28 -6.88
N VAL A 4 12.88 -8.18 -6.53
CA VAL A 4 12.74 -9.63 -6.79
C VAL A 4 11.80 -10.24 -5.76
N LYS A 5 12.00 -9.92 -4.47
CA LYS A 5 11.17 -10.42 -3.36
C LYS A 5 9.70 -10.06 -3.53
N TYR A 6 9.43 -8.83 -3.97
CA TYR A 6 8.08 -8.29 -4.16
C TYR A 6 7.73 -8.15 -5.65
N PHE A 7 8.27 -9.01 -6.51
CA PHE A 7 7.99 -8.96 -7.95
C PHE A 7 6.48 -9.02 -8.23
N GLY A 8 6.02 -8.18 -9.16
CA GLY A 8 4.59 -8.02 -9.48
C GLY A 8 3.82 -7.08 -8.56
N ASP A 9 4.37 -6.72 -7.39
CA ASP A 9 3.71 -5.88 -6.39
C ASP A 9 4.41 -4.52 -6.21
N LYS A 10 3.97 -3.53 -6.99
CA LYS A 10 4.57 -2.20 -7.00
C LYS A 10 4.47 -1.46 -5.67
N ASN A 11 3.42 -1.73 -4.88
CA ASN A 11 3.19 -1.05 -3.61
C ASN A 11 4.13 -1.60 -2.55
N SER A 12 4.24 -2.93 -2.41
CA SER A 12 5.21 -3.54 -1.51
C SER A 12 6.66 -3.21 -1.89
N ILE A 13 6.98 -3.08 -3.18
CA ILE A 13 8.29 -2.59 -3.62
C ILE A 13 8.53 -1.16 -3.11
N ALA A 14 7.55 -0.27 -3.26
CA ALA A 14 7.68 1.13 -2.83
C ALA A 14 7.80 1.25 -1.30
N ASP A 15 6.99 0.52 -0.56
CA ASP A 15 6.99 0.53 0.91
C ASP A 15 8.28 -0.06 1.47
N ALA A 16 8.70 -1.23 0.98
CA ALA A 16 9.96 -1.85 1.40
C ALA A 16 11.19 -1.01 1.00
N THR A 17 11.14 -0.29 -0.14
CA THR A 17 12.20 0.65 -0.51
C THR A 17 12.25 1.85 0.44
N THR A 18 11.08 2.36 0.85
CA THR A 18 10.97 3.47 1.81
C THR A 18 11.45 3.06 3.19
N GLU A 19 11.09 1.86 3.64
CA GLU A 19 11.53 1.33 4.92
C GLU A 19 13.03 1.07 4.94
N LEU A 20 13.59 0.54 3.84
CA LEU A 20 15.04 0.40 3.66
C LEU A 20 15.75 1.75 3.76
N TYR A 21 15.22 2.81 3.15
CA TYR A 21 15.79 4.15 3.29
C TYR A 21 15.78 4.65 4.72
N LYS A 22 14.73 4.36 5.49
CA LYS A 22 14.67 4.71 6.92
C LYS A 22 15.69 3.92 7.75
N GLN A 23 15.80 2.61 7.51
CA GLN A 23 16.75 1.73 8.19
C GLN A 23 18.19 2.19 7.96
N GLU A 24 18.53 2.49 6.71
CA GLU A 24 19.87 2.97 6.30
C GLU A 24 20.08 4.47 6.55
N LYS A 25 19.11 5.17 7.15
CA LYS A 25 19.12 6.63 7.37
C LYS A 25 19.43 7.43 6.10
N TYR A 26 19.05 6.90 4.95
CA TYR A 26 19.25 7.52 3.65
C TYR A 26 18.12 8.50 3.33
N ASN A 27 18.46 9.74 2.97
CA ASN A 27 17.48 10.73 2.52
C ASN A 27 17.52 10.87 0.99
N PRO A 28 16.44 10.49 0.27
CA PRO A 28 16.37 10.63 -1.20
C PRO A 28 16.58 12.07 -1.70
N PHE A 29 16.25 13.07 -0.90
CA PHE A 29 16.39 14.49 -1.24
C PHE A 29 17.76 15.08 -0.93
N ALA A 30 18.67 14.34 -0.31
CA ALA A 30 20.02 14.83 -0.01
C ALA A 30 20.74 15.31 -1.29
N ASN A 31 20.47 14.66 -2.43
CA ASN A 31 21.03 15.03 -3.74
C ASN A 31 20.48 16.36 -4.31
N VAL A 32 19.42 16.92 -3.74
CA VAL A 32 18.84 18.22 -4.16
C VAL A 32 19.62 19.39 -3.57
N ILE A 33 20.23 19.22 -2.40
CA ILE A 33 20.94 20.30 -1.68
C ILE A 33 22.08 20.91 -2.53
N PRO A 34 22.98 20.11 -3.16
CA PRO A 34 24.02 20.68 -4.02
C PRO A 34 23.47 21.45 -5.22
N LEU A 35 22.34 21.00 -5.78
CA LEU A 35 21.68 21.69 -6.90
C LEU A 35 21.15 23.06 -6.47
N CYS A 36 20.55 23.17 -5.28
CA CYS A 36 20.10 24.46 -4.75
C CYS A 36 21.27 25.44 -4.56
N VAL A 37 22.38 24.98 -3.98
CA VAL A 37 23.60 25.79 -3.81
C VAL A 37 24.12 26.25 -5.17
N GLN A 38 24.18 25.35 -6.16
CA GLN A 38 24.63 25.67 -7.52
C GLN A 38 23.77 26.76 -8.18
N ILE A 39 22.45 26.72 -7.99
CA ILE A 39 21.54 27.72 -8.54
C ILE A 39 21.79 29.09 -7.91
N VAL A 40 21.99 29.17 -6.60
CA VAL A 40 22.28 30.44 -5.90
C VAL A 40 23.59 31.06 -6.41
N ILE A 41 24.65 30.25 -6.56
CA ILE A 41 25.92 30.71 -7.11
C ILE A 41 25.72 31.22 -8.54
N LEU A 42 25.00 30.49 -9.38
CA LEU A 42 24.74 30.90 -10.76
C LEU A 42 23.99 32.24 -10.83
N LEU A 43 22.97 32.44 -10.00
CA LEU A 43 22.24 33.71 -9.92
C LEU A 43 23.15 34.86 -9.49
N GLY A 44 24.05 34.63 -8.52
CA GLY A 44 25.04 35.62 -8.10
C GLY A 44 26.01 36.01 -9.22
N ILE A 45 26.52 35.03 -9.98
CA ILE A 45 27.40 35.30 -11.12
C ILE A 45 26.65 36.06 -12.21
N VAL A 46 25.40 35.70 -12.51
CA VAL A 46 24.56 36.44 -13.48
C VAL A 46 24.39 37.89 -13.05
N ASP A 47 24.16 38.15 -11.77
CA ASP A 47 23.95 39.50 -11.24
C ASP A 47 25.22 40.35 -11.32
N VAL A 48 26.36 39.81 -10.91
CA VAL A 48 27.67 40.47 -11.05
C VAL A 48 28.01 40.75 -12.51
N VAL A 49 27.66 39.85 -13.43
CA VAL A 49 27.89 40.06 -14.87
C VAL A 49 26.98 41.14 -15.47
N LYS A 50 25.77 41.29 -14.95
CA LYS A 50 24.82 42.35 -15.39
C LYS A 50 25.14 43.71 -14.76
N HIS A 51 25.66 43.70 -13.56
CA HIS A 51 25.94 44.88 -12.75
C HIS A 51 27.37 44.79 -12.19
N PRO A 52 28.39 44.87 -13.05
CA PRO A 52 29.79 44.67 -12.65
C PRO A 52 30.25 45.69 -11.59
N GLN A 53 29.60 46.85 -11.51
CA GLN A 53 29.79 47.84 -10.44
C GLN A 53 29.59 47.27 -9.03
N TYR A 54 28.77 46.23 -8.84
CA TYR A 54 28.58 45.58 -7.53
C TYR A 54 29.83 44.86 -7.03
N ALA A 55 30.74 44.51 -7.94
CA ALA A 55 32.03 43.90 -7.62
C ALA A 55 33.20 44.88 -7.82
N SER A 56 32.94 46.17 -8.04
CA SER A 56 33.95 47.17 -8.43
C SER A 56 34.69 46.81 -9.72
N ILE A 57 33.98 46.19 -10.68
CA ILE A 57 34.49 45.78 -12.00
C ILE A 57 33.87 46.69 -13.06
N GLU A 58 34.63 47.05 -14.10
CA GLU A 58 34.11 47.74 -15.28
C GLU A 58 33.79 46.76 -16.42
N GLU A 59 32.91 47.13 -17.36
CA GLU A 59 32.60 46.27 -18.52
C GLU A 59 33.84 45.94 -19.36
N ILE A 60 34.85 46.82 -19.35
CA ILE A 60 36.12 46.60 -20.05
C ILE A 60 36.94 45.47 -19.43
N ASP A 61 36.84 45.28 -18.11
CA ASP A 61 37.49 44.19 -17.38
C ASP A 61 36.82 42.83 -17.68
N MET A 62 35.59 42.86 -18.21
CA MET A 62 34.85 41.68 -18.65
C MET A 62 35.15 41.29 -20.10
N CYS A 63 36.18 41.88 -20.72
CA CYS A 63 36.62 41.56 -22.06
C CYS A 63 37.90 40.71 -22.03
N VAL A 64 37.86 39.53 -22.67
CA VAL A 64 39.06 38.71 -22.90
C VAL A 64 39.54 38.92 -24.32
N LYS A 65 40.57 39.75 -24.52
CA LYS A 65 40.98 40.23 -25.84
C LYS A 65 39.78 40.89 -26.57
N SER A 66 39.34 40.37 -27.71
CA SER A 66 38.19 40.87 -28.47
C SER A 66 36.85 40.20 -28.09
N ILE A 67 36.84 39.36 -27.05
CA ILE A 67 35.66 38.62 -26.58
C ILE A 67 34.98 39.41 -25.46
N ARG A 68 33.75 39.87 -25.71
CA ARG A 68 32.92 40.55 -24.71
C ARG A 68 32.15 39.51 -23.90
N CYS A 69 32.47 39.32 -22.62
CA CYS A 69 31.86 38.23 -21.84
C CYS A 69 30.50 38.61 -21.22
N TYR A 70 30.12 39.89 -21.22
CA TYR A 70 28.84 40.37 -20.70
C TYR A 70 27.67 40.23 -21.67
N VAL A 71 27.94 39.98 -22.96
CA VAL A 71 26.90 39.91 -23.99
C VAL A 71 26.14 38.58 -23.97
N TYR A 72 24.90 38.61 -24.46
CA TYR A 72 24.08 37.43 -24.64
C TYR A 72 24.33 36.81 -26.02
N PRO A 73 24.71 35.53 -26.12
CA PRO A 73 24.99 34.86 -27.39
C PRO A 73 23.87 34.97 -28.41
N TYR A 74 22.61 34.82 -27.98
CA TYR A 74 21.45 34.90 -28.88
C TYR A 74 21.21 36.31 -29.45
N MET A 75 21.59 37.37 -28.73
CA MET A 75 21.41 38.75 -29.18
C MET A 75 22.57 39.22 -30.07
N GLN A 76 23.79 38.82 -29.70
CA GLN A 76 24.99 39.28 -30.39
C GLN A 76 25.23 38.53 -31.71
N GLY A 77 24.83 37.26 -31.79
CA GLY A 77 24.99 36.43 -32.98
C GLY A 77 26.46 36.18 -33.36
N GLY A 78 26.68 35.74 -34.60
CA GLY A 78 28.03 35.46 -35.12
C GLY A 78 28.74 34.34 -34.35
N TRP A 79 30.02 34.54 -34.06
CA TRP A 79 30.84 33.51 -33.40
C TRP A 79 30.40 33.22 -31.95
N TYR A 80 29.67 34.13 -31.30
CA TYR A 80 29.16 33.90 -29.94
C TYR A 80 28.16 32.74 -29.87
N LEU A 81 27.53 32.34 -30.98
CA LEU A 81 26.65 31.17 -31.06
C LEU A 81 27.36 29.83 -30.87
N ILE A 82 28.71 29.81 -30.86
CA ILE A 82 29.47 28.62 -30.46
C ILE A 82 29.28 28.27 -28.97
N MET A 83 28.96 29.27 -28.15
CA MET A 83 28.81 29.13 -26.71
C MET A 83 27.72 28.11 -26.32
N PRO A 84 26.47 28.18 -26.83
CA PRO A 84 25.47 27.14 -26.60
C PRO A 84 25.98 25.73 -26.93
N ILE A 85 26.67 25.57 -28.07
CA ILE A 85 27.18 24.28 -28.54
C ILE A 85 28.21 23.73 -27.56
N LEU A 86 29.16 24.55 -27.12
CA LEU A 86 30.17 24.18 -26.14
C LEU A 86 29.55 23.83 -24.78
N ALA A 87 28.54 24.57 -24.33
CA ALA A 87 27.79 24.26 -23.12
C ALA A 87 27.07 22.90 -23.23
N GLY A 88 26.36 22.64 -24.32
CA GLY A 88 25.72 21.35 -24.60
C GLY A 88 26.72 20.20 -24.65
N PHE A 89 27.88 20.40 -25.28
CA PHE A 89 28.93 19.39 -25.38
C PHE A 89 29.57 19.09 -24.01
N SER A 90 29.79 20.10 -23.17
CA SER A 90 30.28 19.90 -21.80
C SER A 90 29.33 19.06 -20.95
N ALA A 91 28.01 19.28 -21.09
CA ALA A 91 26.98 18.51 -20.40
C ALA A 91 26.86 17.08 -20.94
N PHE A 92 27.11 16.88 -22.23
CA PHE A 92 27.18 15.54 -22.84
C PHE A 92 28.37 14.75 -22.27
N ILE A 93 29.55 15.37 -22.17
CA ILE A 93 30.73 14.77 -21.52
C ILE A 93 30.41 14.40 -20.07
N LEU A 94 29.82 15.33 -19.30
CA LEU A 94 29.42 15.08 -17.92
C LEU A 94 28.42 13.90 -17.83
N GLY A 95 27.44 13.84 -18.73
CA GLY A 95 26.46 12.75 -18.78
C GLY A 95 27.10 11.39 -19.05
N ILE A 96 28.04 11.30 -19.99
CA ILE A 96 28.81 10.07 -20.26
C ILE A 96 29.63 9.68 -19.03
N ALA A 97 30.32 10.65 -18.43
CA ALA A 97 31.14 10.42 -17.24
C ALA A 97 30.29 9.91 -16.09
N GLN A 98 29.15 10.54 -15.80
CA GLN A 98 28.22 10.10 -14.76
C GLN A 98 27.68 8.69 -15.03
N ASN A 99 27.30 8.38 -16.27
CA ASN A 99 26.82 7.04 -16.64
C ASN A 99 27.87 5.93 -16.41
N LYS A 100 29.16 6.27 -16.43
CA LYS A 100 30.27 5.32 -16.18
C LYS A 100 30.72 5.31 -14.73
N MET A 101 30.84 6.49 -14.12
CA MET A 101 31.55 6.71 -12.86
C MET A 101 30.59 6.78 -11.67
N ASN A 102 29.37 7.29 -11.83
CA ASN A 102 28.42 7.38 -10.72
C ASN A 102 27.70 6.02 -10.56
N PRO A 103 27.84 5.32 -9.41
CA PRO A 103 27.24 4.02 -9.22
C PRO A 103 25.71 4.02 -9.35
N LEU A 104 25.02 5.02 -8.81
CA LEU A 104 23.56 5.09 -8.87
C LEU A 104 23.06 5.27 -10.30
N GLN A 105 23.73 6.13 -11.07
CA GLN A 105 23.35 6.41 -12.46
C GLN A 105 23.75 5.26 -13.40
N ARG A 106 24.88 4.61 -13.14
CA ARG A 106 25.31 3.39 -13.84
C ARG A 106 24.30 2.24 -13.70
N GLU A 107 23.59 2.16 -12.58
CA GLU A 107 22.59 1.12 -12.33
C GLU A 107 21.15 1.49 -12.73
N GLN A 108 20.92 2.69 -13.26
CA GLN A 108 19.62 3.07 -13.84
C GLN A 108 19.31 2.32 -15.14
N SER A 109 18.03 2.31 -15.52
CA SER A 109 17.59 1.79 -16.82
C SER A 109 18.21 2.59 -17.97
N GLN A 110 18.32 1.97 -19.15
CA GLN A 110 18.86 2.64 -20.34
C GLN A 110 18.05 3.89 -20.71
N MET A 111 16.72 3.80 -20.64
CA MET A 111 15.83 4.94 -20.84
C MET A 111 16.07 6.06 -19.81
N GLY A 112 16.34 5.71 -18.54
CA GLY A 112 16.70 6.68 -17.50
C GLY A 112 18.01 7.41 -17.82
N LYS A 113 19.07 6.67 -18.15
CA LYS A 113 20.39 7.23 -18.51
C LYS A 113 20.32 8.19 -19.70
N VAL A 114 19.63 7.77 -20.76
CA VAL A 114 19.46 8.58 -21.98
C VAL A 114 18.58 9.80 -21.68
N GLY A 115 17.49 9.63 -20.92
CA GLY A 115 16.60 10.72 -20.54
C GLY A 115 17.29 11.81 -19.72
N THR A 116 18.01 11.44 -18.67
CA THR A 116 18.74 12.40 -17.82
C THR A 116 19.85 13.10 -18.59
N MET A 117 20.61 12.39 -19.42
CA MET A 117 21.65 12.97 -20.26
C MET A 117 21.07 13.95 -21.29
N GLY A 118 20.00 13.54 -22.00
CA GLY A 118 19.34 14.39 -23.00
C GLY A 118 18.76 15.67 -22.38
N PHE A 119 18.14 15.56 -21.20
CA PHE A 119 17.62 16.72 -20.48
C PHE A 119 18.74 17.70 -20.06
N SER A 120 19.86 17.19 -19.54
CA SER A 120 21.00 18.00 -19.14
C SER A 120 21.64 18.75 -20.33
N VAL A 121 21.78 18.06 -21.47
CA VAL A 121 22.28 18.65 -22.72
C VAL A 121 21.33 19.75 -23.21
N LEU A 122 20.02 19.49 -23.21
CA LEU A 122 19.02 20.47 -23.62
C LEU A 122 19.07 21.74 -22.75
N ILE A 123 19.11 21.58 -21.42
CA ILE A 123 19.25 22.72 -20.49
C ILE A 123 20.54 23.48 -20.77
N SER A 124 21.65 22.79 -20.99
CA SER A 124 22.94 23.45 -21.19
C SER A 124 23.03 24.18 -22.52
N LEU A 125 22.41 23.64 -23.58
CA LEU A 125 22.23 24.35 -24.86
C LEU A 125 21.39 25.62 -24.67
N SER A 126 20.26 25.52 -23.95
CA SER A 126 19.40 26.67 -23.67
C SER A 126 20.10 27.73 -22.82
N LEU A 127 20.67 27.35 -21.68
CA LEU A 127 21.40 28.26 -20.81
C LEU A 127 22.55 28.93 -21.56
N GLY A 128 23.37 28.15 -22.29
CA GLY A 128 24.48 28.69 -23.07
C GLY A 128 24.05 29.68 -24.16
N ALA A 129 22.79 29.70 -24.59
CA ALA A 129 22.25 30.70 -25.51
C ALA A 129 21.73 31.95 -24.81
N PHE A 130 21.04 31.79 -23.67
CA PHE A 130 20.25 32.83 -23.02
C PHE A 130 20.91 33.50 -21.80
N VAL A 131 22.08 33.02 -21.37
CA VAL A 131 22.88 33.67 -20.32
C VAL A 131 24.05 34.44 -20.92
N PRO A 132 24.60 35.44 -20.20
CA PRO A 132 25.83 36.10 -20.62
C PRO A 132 26.97 35.10 -20.85
N VAL A 133 27.86 35.39 -21.80
CA VAL A 133 28.99 34.52 -22.16
C VAL A 133 29.84 34.12 -20.94
N ALA A 134 30.08 35.03 -19.99
CA ALA A 134 30.81 34.76 -18.74
C ALA A 134 30.15 33.65 -17.91
N VAL A 135 28.83 33.71 -17.76
CA VAL A 135 28.03 32.71 -17.03
C VAL A 135 28.06 31.37 -17.77
N GLY A 136 28.02 31.42 -19.10
CA GLY A 136 28.17 30.24 -19.95
C GLY A 136 29.53 29.56 -19.76
N ILE A 137 30.61 30.33 -19.76
CA ILE A 137 31.97 29.85 -19.51
C ILE A 137 32.04 29.17 -18.14
N TYR A 138 31.53 29.82 -17.09
CA TYR A 138 31.44 29.23 -15.76
C TYR A 138 30.70 27.88 -15.76
N TRP A 139 29.58 27.78 -16.49
CA TRP A 139 28.79 26.54 -16.60
C TRP A 139 29.60 25.40 -17.24
N ILE A 140 30.33 25.68 -18.32
CA ILE A 140 31.21 24.69 -18.98
C ILE A 140 32.28 24.20 -18.00
N PHE A 141 33.00 25.12 -17.35
CA PHE A 141 34.06 24.75 -16.43
C PHE A 141 33.51 23.98 -15.22
N SER A 142 32.32 24.34 -14.72
CA SER A 142 31.64 23.61 -13.65
C SER A 142 31.33 22.16 -14.06
N ASN A 143 30.83 21.94 -15.28
CA ASN A 143 30.54 20.58 -15.78
C ASN A 143 31.81 19.73 -15.88
N LEU A 144 32.90 20.29 -16.42
CA LEU A 144 34.17 19.59 -16.54
C LEU A 144 34.81 19.33 -15.18
N PHE A 145 34.75 20.31 -14.27
CA PHE A 145 35.23 20.16 -12.91
C PHE A 145 34.46 19.06 -12.15
N ALA A 146 33.15 18.96 -12.34
CA ALA A 146 32.34 17.89 -11.74
C ALA A 146 32.79 16.49 -12.20
N VAL A 147 33.23 16.34 -13.46
CA VAL A 147 33.82 15.07 -13.94
C VAL A 147 35.10 14.74 -13.18
N ILE A 148 36.00 15.71 -13.04
CA ILE A 148 37.27 15.54 -12.32
C ILE A 148 36.99 15.23 -10.85
N GLN A 149 36.11 15.99 -10.21
CA GLN A 149 35.70 15.77 -8.83
C GLN A 149 35.14 14.35 -8.64
N GLN A 150 34.27 13.87 -9.53
CA GLN A 150 33.74 12.51 -9.46
C GLN A 150 34.85 11.46 -9.63
N ALA A 151 35.86 11.72 -10.47
CA ALA A 151 37.01 10.82 -10.64
C ALA A 151 37.83 10.74 -9.36
N CYS A 152 38.16 11.88 -8.77
CA CYS A 152 38.86 11.96 -7.49
C CYS A 152 38.07 11.27 -6.37
N LEU A 153 36.76 11.49 -6.28
CA LEU A 153 35.92 10.84 -5.28
C LEU A 153 35.87 9.32 -5.45
N ASN A 154 35.76 8.82 -6.69
CA ASN A 154 35.81 7.38 -6.95
C ASN A 154 37.18 6.75 -6.67
N PHE A 155 38.25 7.55 -6.80
CA PHE A 155 39.60 7.12 -6.44
C PHE A 155 39.76 6.99 -4.91
N VAL A 156 39.30 8.00 -4.16
CA VAL A 156 39.34 8.00 -2.69
C VAL A 156 38.38 6.97 -2.10
N ILE A 157 37.15 6.91 -2.63
CA ILE A 157 36.06 6.04 -2.19
C ILE A 157 35.71 5.09 -3.32
N ASN A 158 36.42 3.96 -3.40
CA ASN A 158 36.22 2.99 -4.46
C ASN A 158 34.85 2.28 -4.32
N PRO A 159 33.90 2.48 -5.25
CA PRO A 159 32.56 1.90 -5.13
C PRO A 159 32.54 0.37 -5.10
N LYS A 160 33.56 -0.28 -5.68
CA LYS A 160 33.66 -1.75 -5.71
C LYS A 160 33.83 -2.39 -4.33
N LYS A 161 34.32 -1.64 -3.34
CA LYS A 161 34.44 -2.13 -1.97
C LYS A 161 33.11 -2.15 -1.21
N TYR A 162 32.13 -1.38 -1.68
CA TYR A 162 30.85 -1.16 -0.99
C TYR A 162 29.65 -1.76 -1.74
N ILE A 163 29.85 -2.23 -2.98
CA ILE A 163 28.80 -2.78 -3.83
C ILE A 163 29.15 -4.23 -4.17
N ASN A 164 28.34 -5.17 -3.70
CA ASN A 164 28.41 -6.56 -4.12
C ASN A 164 27.82 -6.71 -5.54
N TYR A 165 28.68 -6.68 -6.55
CA TYR A 165 28.27 -6.74 -7.95
C TYR A 165 27.76 -8.13 -8.37
N GLU A 166 28.26 -9.21 -7.77
CA GLU A 166 27.79 -10.57 -8.05
C GLU A 166 26.34 -10.74 -7.61
N GLU A 167 26.04 -10.36 -6.36
CA GLU A 167 24.68 -10.41 -5.82
C GLU A 167 23.71 -9.50 -6.61
N LEU A 168 24.18 -8.33 -7.05
CA LEU A 168 23.40 -7.43 -7.89
C LEU A 168 23.09 -8.05 -9.27
N GLN A 169 24.05 -8.74 -9.89
CA GLN A 169 23.84 -9.43 -11.17
C GLN A 169 22.85 -10.59 -11.03
N VAL A 170 23.02 -11.45 -10.02
CA VAL A 170 22.08 -12.53 -9.70
C VAL A 170 20.67 -11.99 -9.48
N SER A 171 20.53 -10.88 -8.74
CA SER A 171 19.23 -10.24 -8.54
C SER A 171 18.62 -9.68 -9.83
N LYS A 172 19.42 -9.26 -10.82
CA LYS A 172 18.90 -8.75 -12.10
C LYS A 172 18.47 -9.88 -13.02
N GLU A 173 19.22 -10.98 -13.06
CA GLU A 173 18.89 -12.17 -13.84
C GLU A 173 17.58 -12.77 -13.35
N LYS A 174 17.43 -12.96 -12.03
CA LYS A 174 16.16 -13.38 -11.43
C LYS A 174 15.00 -12.45 -11.76
N LEU A 175 15.23 -11.13 -11.75
CA LEU A 175 14.19 -10.17 -12.12
C LEU A 175 13.78 -10.32 -13.58
N LYS A 176 14.75 -10.50 -14.48
CA LYS A 176 14.52 -10.67 -15.92
C LYS A 176 13.81 -12.00 -16.23
N GLU A 177 14.15 -13.08 -15.53
CA GLU A 177 13.42 -14.35 -15.61
C GLU A 177 11.96 -14.17 -15.18
N LEU A 178 11.73 -13.50 -14.04
CA LEU A 178 10.39 -13.19 -13.55
C LEU A 178 9.59 -12.30 -14.54
N GLU A 179 10.24 -11.34 -15.20
CA GLU A 179 9.64 -10.50 -16.24
C GLU A 179 9.27 -11.31 -17.50
N ASN A 180 10.16 -12.20 -17.95
CA ASN A 180 9.95 -13.04 -19.14
C ASN A 180 8.80 -14.05 -18.96
N ILE A 181 8.58 -14.53 -17.73
CA ILE A 181 7.43 -15.40 -17.40
C ILE A 181 6.09 -14.62 -17.45
N GLY A 182 6.13 -13.28 -17.43
CA GLY A 182 4.95 -12.41 -17.30
C GLY A 182 4.60 -11.52 -18.51
N GLU A 183 5.27 -11.65 -19.66
CA GLU A 183 5.25 -10.66 -20.75
C GLU A 183 3.90 -10.48 -21.51
N SER A 184 2.84 -11.24 -21.21
CA SER A 184 1.58 -11.11 -21.96
C SER A 184 0.65 -9.96 -21.54
N SER A 185 0.89 -9.22 -20.44
CA SER A 185 -0.16 -8.31 -19.90
C SER A 185 0.20 -6.85 -19.62
N PHE A 186 1.45 -6.40 -19.79
CA PHE A 186 1.90 -5.12 -19.19
C PHE A 186 2.25 -3.95 -20.14
N ARG A 187 1.84 -3.99 -21.42
CA ARG A 187 1.95 -2.81 -22.30
C ARG A 187 0.99 -1.71 -21.85
N LEU A 188 1.44 -0.45 -21.99
CA LEU A 188 0.80 0.81 -21.59
C LEU A 188 -0.74 0.77 -21.60
N LYS A 189 -1.36 0.54 -20.43
CA LYS A 189 -2.80 0.83 -20.27
C LYS A 189 -2.98 2.34 -20.37
N LYS A 190 -3.70 2.80 -21.40
CA LYS A 190 -4.44 4.08 -21.37
C LYS A 190 -5.12 4.17 -20.01
N ARG A 191 -5.21 5.37 -19.40
CA ARG A 191 -5.98 5.56 -18.16
C ARG A 191 -7.44 5.86 -18.52
N PRO A 192 -8.32 4.85 -18.70
CA PRO A 192 -9.69 5.06 -19.20
C PRO A 192 -10.51 6.01 -18.31
N TYR A 193 -10.22 6.07 -17.01
CA TYR A 193 -11.01 6.83 -16.04
C TYR A 193 -10.44 8.21 -15.68
N SER A 194 -9.44 8.70 -16.40
CA SER A 194 -8.80 10.00 -16.11
C SER A 194 -9.78 11.19 -16.15
N LYS A 195 -10.78 11.16 -17.05
CA LYS A 195 -11.84 12.17 -17.11
C LYS A 195 -12.72 12.14 -15.86
N LYS A 196 -13.17 10.95 -15.44
CA LYS A 196 -13.97 10.75 -14.21
C LYS A 196 -13.19 11.21 -12.98
N GLU A 197 -11.95 10.75 -12.83
CA GLU A 197 -11.06 11.17 -11.73
C GLU A 197 -10.89 12.68 -11.65
N ARG A 198 -10.73 13.38 -12.79
CA ARG A 198 -10.64 14.85 -12.80
C ARG A 198 -11.93 15.54 -12.37
N LEU A 199 -13.08 15.04 -12.81
CA LEU A 199 -14.38 15.59 -12.44
C LEU A 199 -14.67 15.35 -10.95
N ASP A 200 -14.46 14.13 -10.47
CA ASP A 200 -14.71 13.75 -9.08
C ASP A 200 -13.75 14.47 -8.13
N TYR A 201 -12.48 14.63 -8.50
CA TYR A 201 -11.52 15.44 -7.74
C TYR A 201 -12.01 16.90 -7.63
N LYS A 202 -12.47 17.50 -8.73
CA LYS A 202 -13.01 18.87 -8.69
C LYS A 202 -14.29 18.95 -7.85
N LYS A 203 -15.21 17.98 -8.00
CA LYS A 203 -16.48 17.86 -7.25
C LYS A 203 -16.22 17.73 -5.74
N PHE A 204 -15.19 16.99 -5.34
CA PHE A 204 -14.83 16.81 -3.94
C PHE A 204 -14.42 18.13 -3.27
N PHE A 205 -13.57 18.92 -3.95
CA PHE A 205 -13.08 20.20 -3.44
C PHE A 205 -14.05 21.37 -3.61
N SER A 206 -15.06 21.27 -4.49
CA SER A 206 -16.09 22.32 -4.61
C SER A 206 -17.08 22.35 -3.44
N ILE A 207 -17.10 21.31 -2.59
CA ILE A 207 -17.99 21.22 -1.45
C ILE A 207 -17.22 21.57 -0.19
N ALA A 208 -17.57 22.71 0.43
CA ALA A 208 -17.07 23.12 1.73
C ALA A 208 -17.78 22.38 2.88
N ASN A 209 -17.19 22.40 4.08
CA ASN A 209 -17.81 21.92 5.33
C ASN A 209 -18.28 20.45 5.28
N LYS A 210 -17.43 19.55 4.81
CA LYS A 210 -17.74 18.11 4.81
C LYS A 210 -17.72 17.59 6.26
N HIS A 211 -18.82 17.03 6.74
CA HIS A 211 -18.85 16.49 8.10
C HIS A 211 -18.21 15.09 8.15
N LEU A 212 -18.59 14.20 7.24
CA LEU A 212 -18.13 12.82 7.22
C LEU A 212 -17.56 12.46 5.85
N VAL A 213 -16.31 12.01 5.85
CA VAL A 213 -15.68 11.37 4.69
C VAL A 213 -15.36 9.92 5.03
N ILE A 214 -15.66 9.00 4.11
CA ILE A 214 -15.25 7.59 4.19
C ILE A 214 -14.29 7.34 3.04
N TYR A 215 -13.11 6.80 3.34
CA TYR A 215 -12.15 6.36 2.34
C TYR A 215 -12.15 4.84 2.22
N SER A 216 -12.34 4.34 1.00
CA SER A 216 -12.34 2.93 0.65
C SER A 216 -11.31 2.60 -0.44
N GLU A 217 -10.58 1.50 -0.30
CA GLU A 217 -9.65 1.03 -1.33
C GLU A 217 -10.36 0.48 -2.57
N GLY A 218 -11.65 0.13 -2.45
CA GLY A 218 -12.47 -0.30 -3.59
C GLY A 218 -13.81 -0.92 -3.18
N SER A 219 -14.57 -1.44 -4.16
CA SER A 219 -15.94 -1.92 -3.93
C SER A 219 -16.03 -3.01 -2.85
N GLY A 220 -15.04 -3.91 -2.79
CA GLY A 220 -14.99 -5.02 -1.81
C GLY A 220 -14.82 -4.58 -0.35
N PHE A 221 -14.41 -3.33 -0.08
CA PHE A 221 -14.25 -2.78 1.27
C PHE A 221 -15.51 -2.09 1.79
N TYR A 222 -16.48 -1.77 0.93
CA TYR A 222 -17.76 -1.17 1.34
C TYR A 222 -18.45 -1.97 2.44
N LYS A 223 -18.29 -3.29 2.43
CA LYS A 223 -18.86 -4.22 3.40
C LYS A 223 -18.49 -3.92 4.86
N TYR A 224 -17.34 -3.27 5.11
CA TYR A 224 -16.92 -2.83 6.45
C TYR A 224 -17.60 -1.53 6.90
N TYR A 225 -18.13 -0.74 5.96
CA TYR A 225 -18.83 0.51 6.23
C TYR A 225 -20.35 0.39 6.12
N LYS A 226 -20.85 -0.66 5.47
CA LYS A 226 -22.27 -0.84 5.11
C LYS A 226 -23.22 -0.57 6.28
N ASN A 227 -23.05 -1.28 7.40
CA ASN A 227 -23.97 -1.15 8.54
C ASN A 227 -23.89 0.23 9.20
N ILE A 228 -22.70 0.86 9.20
CA ILE A 228 -22.50 2.23 9.68
C ILE A 228 -23.25 3.22 8.78
N ILE A 229 -23.05 3.11 7.46
CA ILE A 229 -23.71 3.94 6.45
C ILE A 229 -25.24 3.82 6.55
N GLU A 230 -25.76 2.60 6.60
CA GLU A 230 -27.20 2.33 6.72
C GLU A 230 -27.78 2.97 7.98
N TYR A 231 -27.11 2.79 9.13
CA TYR A 231 -27.54 3.42 10.38
C TYR A 231 -27.53 4.95 10.29
N LEU A 232 -26.46 5.55 9.78
CA LEU A 232 -26.34 7.01 9.65
C LEU A 232 -27.40 7.58 8.71
N LEU A 233 -27.75 6.87 7.64
CA LEU A 233 -28.80 7.29 6.72
C LEU A 233 -30.17 7.29 7.41
N VAL A 234 -30.47 6.33 8.28
CA VAL A 234 -31.75 6.27 8.99
C VAL A 234 -31.82 7.29 10.13
N HIS A 235 -30.73 7.48 10.87
CA HIS A 235 -30.74 8.20 12.16
C HIS A 235 -30.10 9.60 12.13
N SER A 236 -29.74 10.11 10.95
CA SER A 236 -29.16 11.44 10.81
C SER A 236 -29.48 12.06 9.45
N ASN A 237 -29.20 13.36 9.31
CA ASN A 237 -29.24 14.09 8.04
C ASN A 237 -27.85 14.24 7.40
N LEU A 238 -26.85 13.46 7.84
CA LEU A 238 -25.48 13.58 7.34
C LEU A 238 -25.38 13.24 5.85
N ILE A 239 -24.55 14.00 5.15
CA ILE A 239 -24.10 13.69 3.80
C ILE A 239 -22.83 12.84 3.92
N ILE A 240 -22.84 11.66 3.30
CA ILE A 240 -21.72 10.72 3.28
C ILE A 240 -20.89 11.02 2.03
N HIS A 241 -19.68 11.55 2.24
CA HIS A 241 -18.70 11.72 1.17
C HIS A 241 -17.83 10.47 1.09
N TYR A 242 -17.94 9.69 0.01
CA TYR A 242 -17.28 8.41 -0.12
C TYR A 242 -16.20 8.46 -1.20
N VAL A 243 -14.94 8.41 -0.81
CA VAL A 243 -13.78 8.41 -1.72
C VAL A 243 -13.35 6.97 -1.96
N THR A 244 -13.21 6.58 -3.23
CA THR A 244 -12.84 5.21 -3.63
C THR A 244 -11.76 5.18 -4.70
N ASN A 245 -10.88 4.17 -4.64
CA ASN A 245 -9.91 3.88 -5.69
C ASN A 245 -10.46 2.98 -6.81
N ASP A 246 -11.73 2.59 -6.74
CA ASP A 246 -12.40 1.76 -7.75
C ASP A 246 -13.37 2.60 -8.60
N PRO A 247 -13.17 2.71 -9.92
CA PRO A 247 -14.05 3.50 -10.79
C PRO A 247 -15.46 2.89 -10.93
N HIS A 248 -15.64 1.62 -10.56
CA HIS A 248 -16.89 0.86 -10.61
C HIS A 248 -17.40 0.47 -9.24
N ASP A 249 -16.96 1.18 -8.20
CA ASP A 249 -17.43 0.95 -6.83
C ASP A 249 -18.96 0.99 -6.75
N GLN A 250 -19.55 0.04 -6.01
CA GLN A 250 -21.00 -0.07 -5.82
C GLN A 250 -21.63 1.21 -5.24
N ILE A 251 -20.83 2.05 -4.58
CA ILE A 251 -21.29 3.34 -4.05
C ILE A 251 -21.89 4.26 -5.13
N PHE A 252 -21.45 4.16 -6.40
CA PHE A 252 -21.98 5.01 -7.47
C PHE A 252 -23.42 4.64 -7.85
N GLU A 253 -23.83 3.38 -7.66
CA GLU A 253 -25.23 2.98 -7.82
C GLU A 253 -26.06 3.41 -6.62
N LEU A 254 -25.51 3.32 -5.40
CA LEU A 254 -26.16 3.80 -4.18
C LEU A 254 -26.36 5.33 -4.17
N GLU A 255 -25.45 6.10 -4.77
CA GLU A 255 -25.59 7.55 -4.96
C GLU A 255 -26.82 7.90 -5.82
N LYS A 256 -27.20 7.06 -6.79
CA LYS A 256 -28.38 7.29 -7.63
C LYS A 256 -29.68 7.14 -6.84
N SER A 257 -29.72 6.23 -5.87
CA SER A 257 -30.92 5.97 -5.05
C SER A 257 -30.98 6.83 -3.79
N ASN A 258 -29.86 7.43 -3.35
CA ASN A 258 -29.83 8.25 -2.14
C ASN A 258 -28.98 9.53 -2.33
N SER A 259 -29.67 10.68 -2.36
CA SER A 259 -29.05 11.99 -2.57
C SER A 259 -28.06 12.44 -1.48
N ARG A 260 -28.03 11.75 -0.32
CA ARG A 260 -27.07 12.01 0.76
C ARG A 260 -25.77 11.23 0.62
N ILE A 261 -25.69 10.27 -0.30
CA ILE A 261 -24.43 9.59 -0.64
C ILE A 261 -23.79 10.34 -1.80
N ARG A 262 -22.50 10.65 -1.71
CA ARG A 262 -21.73 11.29 -2.77
C ARG A 262 -20.45 10.50 -3.01
N GLY A 263 -20.36 9.79 -4.14
CA GLY A 263 -19.18 9.01 -4.52
C GLY A 263 -18.14 9.85 -5.26
N TYR A 264 -16.86 9.52 -5.06
CA TYR A 264 -15.72 10.15 -5.73
C TYR A 264 -14.68 9.10 -6.11
N TYR A 265 -14.47 8.86 -7.40
CA TYR A 265 -13.37 8.02 -7.87
C TYR A 265 -12.06 8.82 -7.93
N ILE A 266 -11.06 8.34 -7.21
CA ILE A 266 -9.73 8.96 -7.11
C ILE A 266 -8.68 7.87 -7.27
N GLY A 267 -7.81 7.96 -8.28
CA GLY A 267 -6.72 6.98 -8.43
C GLY A 267 -5.66 7.14 -7.34
N GLU A 268 -4.94 6.05 -7.05
CA GLU A 268 -3.92 5.97 -5.98
C GLU A 268 -2.93 7.16 -5.98
N LYS A 269 -2.48 7.60 -7.16
CA LYS A 269 -1.53 8.73 -7.27
C LYS A 269 -2.13 10.07 -6.82
N ARG A 270 -3.39 10.34 -7.18
CA ARG A 270 -4.07 11.59 -6.79
C ARG A 270 -4.64 11.52 -5.38
N LEU A 271 -4.86 10.32 -4.86
CA LEU A 271 -5.31 10.11 -3.49
C LEU A 271 -4.35 10.75 -2.49
N ILE A 272 -3.04 10.61 -2.69
CA ILE A 272 -2.01 11.25 -1.85
C ILE A 272 -2.27 12.75 -1.70
N THR A 273 -2.42 13.44 -2.83
CA THR A 273 -2.67 14.90 -2.84
C THR A 273 -4.05 15.27 -2.30
N LEU A 274 -5.07 14.41 -2.50
CA LEU A 274 -6.39 14.62 -1.94
C LEU A 274 -6.37 14.54 -0.41
N MET A 275 -5.71 13.51 0.14
CA MET A 275 -5.60 13.28 1.57
C MET A 275 -4.80 14.39 2.27
N MET A 276 -3.70 14.87 1.66
CA MET A 276 -2.94 16.03 2.16
C MET A 276 -3.77 17.33 2.17
N LYS A 277 -4.80 17.43 1.32
CA LYS A 277 -5.71 18.59 1.27
C LYS A 277 -7.08 18.29 1.87
N MET A 278 -7.21 17.21 2.64
CA MET A 278 -8.51 16.79 3.17
C MET A 278 -9.09 17.90 4.05
N ASP A 279 -10.35 18.25 3.81
CA ASP A 279 -11.12 19.17 4.64
C ASP A 279 -12.45 18.52 5.00
N ALA A 280 -12.48 17.92 6.19
CA ALA A 280 -13.65 17.28 6.77
C ALA A 280 -13.59 17.30 8.30
N ASP A 281 -14.72 17.09 8.99
CA ASP A 281 -14.73 16.99 10.46
C ASP A 281 -14.25 15.63 10.95
N MET A 282 -14.56 14.58 10.19
CA MET A 282 -14.22 13.20 10.47
C MET A 282 -13.93 12.42 9.19
N VAL A 283 -12.91 11.56 9.24
CA VAL A 283 -12.53 10.64 8.15
C VAL A 283 -12.46 9.21 8.67
N LEU A 284 -13.26 8.31 8.10
CA LEU A 284 -13.21 6.87 8.37
C LEU A 284 -12.38 6.15 7.31
N MET A 285 -11.56 5.19 7.74
CA MET A 285 -10.85 4.29 6.82
C MET A 285 -10.46 2.96 7.48
N THR A 286 -10.25 1.94 6.64
CA THR A 286 -9.76 0.60 7.04
C THR A 286 -8.26 0.41 6.85
N VAL A 287 -7.60 1.37 6.20
CA VAL A 287 -6.18 1.34 5.85
C VAL A 287 -5.35 1.82 7.04
N PRO A 288 -4.42 1.03 7.60
CA PRO A 288 -3.57 1.46 8.70
C PRO A 288 -2.42 2.34 8.20
N ASP A 289 -1.46 2.66 9.08
CA ASP A 289 -0.23 3.40 8.75
C ASP A 289 -0.49 4.80 8.17
N LEU A 290 -1.58 5.44 8.61
CA LEU A 290 -1.89 6.83 8.32
C LEU A 290 -0.69 7.72 8.70
N ASN A 291 -0.38 8.68 7.84
CA ASN A 291 0.75 9.61 7.95
C ASN A 291 2.16 8.97 7.85
N ARG A 292 2.28 7.65 7.70
CA ARG A 292 3.59 6.97 7.59
C ARG A 292 4.06 6.83 6.14
N PHE A 293 3.20 6.28 5.28
CA PHE A 293 3.51 5.99 3.88
C PHE A 293 2.82 6.99 2.93
N HIS A 294 2.02 6.51 1.99
CA HIS A 294 1.40 7.29 0.93
C HIS A 294 0.10 8.01 1.37
N ILE A 295 -0.63 7.49 2.35
CA ILE A 295 -1.81 8.16 2.92
C ILE A 295 -1.36 9.12 4.03
N LYS A 296 -1.59 10.42 3.84
CA LYS A 296 -1.22 11.48 4.79
C LYS A 296 -2.43 12.01 5.55
N ARG A 297 -2.20 12.52 6.76
CA ARG A 297 -3.16 13.45 7.39
C ARG A 297 -3.21 14.75 6.57
N SER A 298 -4.29 15.49 6.73
CA SER A 298 -4.42 16.81 6.09
C SER A 298 -3.32 17.76 6.57
N TYR A 299 -2.79 18.55 5.64
CA TYR A 299 -1.85 19.64 5.90
C TYR A 299 -2.54 21.00 5.95
N ILE A 300 -3.82 21.07 5.57
CA ILE A 300 -4.58 22.33 5.58
C ILE A 300 -5.49 22.45 6.80
N ARG A 301 -5.71 21.34 7.51
CA ARG A 301 -6.65 21.28 8.63
C ARG A 301 -6.25 20.22 9.64
N GLU A 302 -5.99 20.64 10.87
CA GLU A 302 -5.42 19.77 11.91
C GLU A 302 -6.49 19.12 12.82
N ASP A 303 -7.66 19.75 12.98
CA ASP A 303 -8.74 19.32 13.90
C ASP A 303 -9.62 18.18 13.37
N ILE A 304 -9.19 17.51 12.30
CA ILE A 304 -9.89 16.36 11.70
C ILE A 304 -9.75 15.15 12.62
N GLU A 305 -10.86 14.49 12.92
CA GLU A 305 -10.82 13.19 13.60
C GLU A 305 -10.68 12.05 12.58
N TYR A 306 -9.53 11.38 12.60
CA TYR A 306 -9.30 10.18 11.79
C TYR A 306 -9.66 8.94 12.59
N VAL A 307 -10.58 8.15 12.05
CA VAL A 307 -11.18 6.98 12.67
C VAL A 307 -10.76 5.72 11.92
N TYR A 308 -10.11 4.79 12.62
CA TYR A 308 -9.77 3.48 12.08
C TYR A 308 -10.95 2.51 12.26
N VAL A 309 -11.31 1.80 11.19
CA VAL A 309 -12.32 0.73 11.17
C VAL A 309 -11.63 -0.59 10.85
N PHE A 310 -11.81 -1.61 11.69
CA PHE A 310 -11.19 -2.92 11.43
C PHE A 310 -11.81 -3.61 10.21
N HIS A 311 -10.95 -4.26 9.42
CA HIS A 311 -11.33 -5.10 8.28
C HIS A 311 -11.08 -6.60 8.54
N TYR A 312 -10.90 -6.98 9.80
CA TYR A 312 -10.75 -8.35 10.29
C TYR A 312 -11.09 -8.42 11.80
N PRO A 313 -11.60 -9.54 12.34
CA PRO A 313 -12.15 -9.60 13.69
C PRO A 313 -11.14 -9.99 14.80
N LEU A 314 -9.83 -9.76 14.63
CA LEU A 314 -8.77 -10.33 15.50
C LEU A 314 -7.79 -9.27 16.04
N SER A 315 -6.61 -9.70 16.48
CA SER A 315 -5.65 -8.90 17.23
C SER A 315 -5.09 -7.74 16.40
N SER A 316 -4.95 -6.60 17.06
CA SER A 316 -4.19 -5.47 16.54
C SER A 316 -2.67 -5.69 16.62
N THR A 317 -2.21 -6.67 17.41
CA THR A 317 -0.82 -6.79 17.87
C THR A 317 0.14 -7.23 16.77
N ILE A 318 -0.22 -8.25 15.99
CA ILE A 318 0.62 -8.79 14.90
C ILE A 318 0.31 -8.19 13.52
N SER A 319 -0.92 -7.69 13.34
CA SER A 319 -1.47 -7.30 12.04
C SER A 319 -1.04 -5.89 11.61
N PHE A 320 -0.62 -5.04 12.54
CA PHE A 320 -0.14 -3.67 12.26
C PHE A 320 1.34 -3.51 12.58
N HIS A 321 2.09 -2.75 11.79
CA HIS A 321 3.42 -2.27 12.18
C HIS A 321 3.38 -1.55 13.54
N PRO A 322 4.46 -1.50 14.34
CA PRO A 322 4.47 -0.89 15.69
C PRO A 322 3.69 0.43 15.82
N GLU A 323 3.93 1.37 14.91
CA GLU A 323 3.25 2.69 14.86
C GLU A 323 2.01 2.75 13.94
N GLY A 324 1.47 1.63 13.47
CA GLY A 324 0.44 1.61 12.41
C GLY A 324 -0.87 2.30 12.76
N LEU A 325 -1.18 2.42 14.05
CA LEU A 325 -2.34 3.19 14.52
C LEU A 325 -1.98 4.61 14.97
N LYS A 326 -0.69 4.99 15.03
CA LYS A 326 -0.18 6.22 15.67
C LYS A 326 -0.94 7.48 15.25
N ALA A 327 -1.18 7.66 13.97
CA ALA A 327 -1.80 8.87 13.43
C ALA A 327 -3.34 8.86 13.42
N PHE A 328 -4.00 7.85 14.00
CA PHE A 328 -5.45 7.84 14.21
C PHE A 328 -5.82 8.44 15.57
N ASP A 329 -6.95 9.14 15.61
CA ASP A 329 -7.51 9.74 16.82
C ASP A 329 -8.44 8.75 17.53
N THR A 330 -9.22 8.00 16.75
CA THR A 330 -10.21 7.04 17.23
C THR A 330 -10.05 5.68 16.55
N VAL A 331 -10.30 4.60 17.28
CA VAL A 331 -10.36 3.23 16.76
C VAL A 331 -11.70 2.61 17.12
N LEU A 332 -12.41 2.09 16.10
CA LEU A 332 -13.64 1.33 16.25
C LEU A 332 -13.29 -0.15 16.48
N CYS A 333 -13.22 -0.56 17.75
CA CYS A 333 -12.80 -1.88 18.18
C CYS A 333 -13.90 -2.94 17.96
N THR A 334 -13.49 -4.11 17.50
CA THR A 334 -14.36 -5.29 17.31
C THR A 334 -14.78 -5.92 18.64
N GLY A 335 -13.96 -5.80 19.66
CA GLY A 335 -14.18 -6.36 20.98
C GLY A 335 -13.28 -5.76 22.05
N GLN A 336 -13.54 -6.12 23.30
CA GLN A 336 -12.81 -5.60 24.46
C GLN A 336 -11.32 -5.95 24.43
N PHE A 337 -10.96 -7.11 23.88
CA PHE A 337 -9.57 -7.55 23.78
C PHE A 337 -8.68 -6.55 23.01
N GLN A 338 -9.21 -5.89 21.97
CA GLN A 338 -8.45 -4.89 21.22
C GLN A 338 -8.18 -3.63 22.04
N VAL A 339 -9.05 -3.31 23.01
CA VAL A 339 -8.84 -2.17 23.91
C VAL A 339 -7.57 -2.41 24.74
N GLU A 340 -7.46 -3.59 25.33
CA GLU A 340 -6.30 -4.00 26.14
C GLU A 340 -5.01 -4.01 25.31
N GLU A 341 -5.05 -4.64 24.13
CA GLU A 341 -3.92 -4.67 23.21
C GLU A 341 -3.45 -3.29 22.78
N ILE A 342 -4.39 -2.41 22.39
CA ILE A 342 -4.04 -1.06 21.91
C ILE A 342 -3.49 -0.22 23.05
N ARG A 343 -4.06 -0.31 24.26
CA ARG A 343 -3.52 0.40 25.44
C ARG A 343 -2.11 -0.06 25.78
N LYS A 344 -1.87 -1.37 25.75
CA LYS A 344 -0.54 -1.90 26.02
C LYS A 344 0.47 -1.54 24.93
N ARG A 345 0.03 -1.52 23.66
CA ARG A 345 0.81 -1.01 22.53
C ARG A 345 1.19 0.46 22.71
N GLU A 346 0.24 1.29 23.14
CA GLU A 346 0.48 2.72 23.38
C GLU A 346 1.54 2.93 24.47
N GLU A 347 1.50 2.15 25.54
CA GLU A 347 2.52 2.15 26.60
C GLU A 347 3.90 1.74 26.06
N VAL A 348 3.99 0.57 25.42
CA VAL A 348 5.26 -0.05 25.00
C VAL A 348 5.99 0.78 23.93
N TYR A 349 5.24 1.33 22.97
CA TYR A 349 5.82 2.14 21.90
C TYR A 349 5.71 3.65 22.14
N ARG A 350 5.26 4.09 23.32
CA ARG A 350 5.08 5.51 23.69
C ARG A 350 4.24 6.28 22.66
N LEU A 351 3.10 5.71 22.28
CA LEU A 351 2.19 6.29 21.28
C LEU A 351 1.12 7.15 21.95
N PRO A 352 0.54 8.13 21.23
CA PRO A 352 -0.56 8.93 21.75
C PRO A 352 -1.79 8.06 22.01
N ALA A 353 -2.40 8.28 23.18
CA ALA A 353 -3.61 7.58 23.60
C ALA A 353 -4.78 7.89 22.66
N LYS A 354 -5.44 6.83 22.20
CA LYS A 354 -6.59 6.91 21.30
C LYS A 354 -7.90 6.87 22.04
N LYS A 355 -8.94 7.35 21.37
CA LYS A 355 -10.31 7.03 21.74
C LYS A 355 -10.66 5.65 21.20
N LEU A 356 -11.06 4.75 22.08
CA LEU A 356 -11.36 3.35 21.73
C LEU A 356 -12.85 3.13 21.92
N VAL A 357 -13.53 2.72 20.86
CA VAL A 357 -15.00 2.54 20.85
C VAL A 357 -15.28 1.08 20.52
N VAL A 358 -15.76 0.32 21.49
CA VAL A 358 -16.09 -1.10 21.31
C VAL A 358 -17.43 -1.20 20.59
N CYS A 359 -17.39 -1.27 19.26
CA CYS A 359 -18.58 -1.28 18.43
C CYS A 359 -18.92 -2.64 17.85
N GLY A 360 -18.00 -3.60 17.78
CA GLY A 360 -18.23 -4.84 17.04
C GLY A 360 -17.71 -4.79 15.62
N TYR A 361 -18.10 -5.75 14.78
CA TYR A 361 -17.58 -5.92 13.43
C TYR A 361 -18.70 -6.15 12.41
N GLY A 362 -19.07 -5.09 11.67
CA GLY A 362 -20.24 -5.11 10.77
C GLY A 362 -20.20 -6.15 9.66
N GLN A 363 -19.01 -6.56 9.24
CA GLN A 363 -18.91 -7.65 8.27
C GLN A 363 -19.44 -8.97 8.83
N LEU A 364 -19.24 -9.28 10.11
CA LEU A 364 -19.84 -10.46 10.73
C LEU A 364 -21.37 -10.36 10.78
N ASP A 365 -21.93 -9.18 11.04
CA ASP A 365 -23.37 -8.94 10.99
C ASP A 365 -23.95 -9.21 9.60
N ASN A 366 -23.25 -8.74 8.56
CA ASN A 366 -23.63 -9.00 7.16
C ASN A 366 -23.54 -10.48 6.80
N LEU A 367 -22.46 -11.16 7.24
CA LEU A 367 -22.24 -12.57 6.95
C LEU A 367 -23.25 -13.47 7.65
N LYS A 368 -23.67 -13.12 8.87
CA LYS A 368 -24.77 -13.79 9.58
C LYS A 368 -26.03 -13.83 8.73
N ILE A 369 -26.49 -12.65 8.29
CA ILE A 369 -27.70 -12.53 7.47
C ILE A 369 -27.53 -13.30 6.16
N GLN A 370 -26.36 -13.24 5.54
CA GLN A 370 -26.10 -14.00 4.31
C GLN A 370 -26.21 -15.50 4.56
N TYR A 371 -25.59 -16.02 5.62
CA TYR A 371 -25.59 -17.44 5.97
C TYR A 371 -26.99 -17.97 6.29
N GLU A 372 -27.78 -17.22 7.06
CA GLU A 372 -29.16 -17.57 7.40
C GLU A 372 -30.07 -17.69 6.16
N ASN A 373 -29.70 -17.04 5.05
CA ASN A 373 -30.43 -17.08 3.78
C ASN A 373 -29.85 -18.10 2.78
N ILE A 374 -28.79 -18.84 3.12
CA ILE A 374 -28.25 -19.89 2.23
C ILE A 374 -29.21 -21.08 2.23
N PRO A 375 -29.72 -21.54 1.07
CA PRO A 375 -30.57 -22.72 1.01
C PRO A 375 -29.81 -23.95 1.53
N MET A 376 -30.43 -24.75 2.40
CA MET A 376 -29.85 -26.02 2.81
C MET A 376 -29.79 -26.98 1.63
N VAL A 377 -28.59 -27.21 1.11
CA VAL A 377 -28.33 -28.24 0.09
C VAL A 377 -27.94 -29.53 0.80
N LYS A 378 -28.78 -30.57 0.71
CA LYS A 378 -28.38 -31.92 1.15
C LYS A 378 -27.31 -32.44 0.21
N ARG A 379 -26.08 -32.59 0.72
CA ARG A 379 -24.98 -33.20 -0.02
C ARG A 379 -24.77 -34.64 0.39
N THR A 380 -24.40 -35.47 -0.58
CA THR A 380 -23.95 -36.85 -0.36
C THR A 380 -22.48 -36.91 0.07
N ARG A 381 -21.66 -35.93 -0.35
CA ARG A 381 -20.24 -35.79 -0.01
C ARG A 381 -19.99 -34.52 0.80
N LYS A 382 -19.07 -34.60 1.76
CA LYS A 382 -18.67 -33.46 2.60
C LYS A 382 -17.78 -32.51 1.80
N LYS A 383 -17.98 -31.21 2.01
CA LYS A 383 -17.24 -30.15 1.32
C LYS A 383 -16.13 -29.61 2.21
N ILE A 384 -14.89 -29.72 1.74
CA ILE A 384 -13.71 -29.21 2.43
C ILE A 384 -13.13 -28.07 1.61
N LEU A 385 -13.06 -26.88 2.19
CA LEU A 385 -12.49 -25.71 1.52
C LEU A 385 -11.07 -25.47 1.99
N LEU A 386 -10.11 -25.57 1.07
CA LEU A 386 -8.75 -25.11 1.28
C LEU A 386 -8.68 -23.63 0.89
N ALA A 387 -8.60 -22.76 1.90
CA ALA A 387 -8.61 -21.30 1.78
C ALA A 387 -7.28 -20.67 2.24
N PRO A 388 -6.16 -20.89 1.53
CA PRO A 388 -4.86 -20.40 1.93
C PRO A 388 -4.76 -18.87 1.80
N SER A 389 -4.00 -18.26 2.70
CA SER A 389 -3.70 -16.83 2.69
C SER A 389 -2.59 -16.50 1.66
N TRP A 390 -1.97 -15.32 1.78
CA TRP A 390 -1.11 -14.76 0.72
C TRP A 390 0.29 -14.33 1.17
N GLN A 391 0.64 -14.48 2.46
CA GLN A 391 1.99 -14.18 2.92
C GLN A 391 3.03 -15.12 2.29
N ALA A 392 4.31 -14.76 2.43
CA ALA A 392 5.40 -15.64 2.04
C ALA A 392 5.29 -17.00 2.74
N ASP A 393 5.58 -18.06 2.00
CA ASP A 393 5.55 -19.45 2.46
C ASP A 393 4.19 -19.89 3.03
N ASN A 394 3.08 -19.33 2.51
CA ASN A 394 1.73 -19.83 2.77
C ASN A 394 1.57 -21.28 2.26
N ILE A 395 0.41 -21.91 2.49
CA ILE A 395 0.19 -23.32 2.10
C ILE A 395 0.47 -23.58 0.61
N LEU A 396 0.09 -22.66 -0.29
CA LEU A 396 0.29 -22.81 -1.75
C LEU A 396 1.77 -22.91 -2.12
N ASP A 397 2.62 -22.18 -1.41
CA ASP A 397 4.06 -22.10 -1.68
C ASP A 397 4.85 -23.20 -0.94
N SER A 398 4.37 -23.65 0.22
CA SER A 398 5.18 -24.47 1.14
C SER A 398 4.77 -25.95 1.24
N CYS A 399 3.48 -26.28 1.15
CA CYS A 399 3.01 -27.63 1.47
C CYS A 399 1.73 -28.07 0.75
N ILE A 400 1.31 -27.39 -0.32
CA ILE A 400 0.06 -27.69 -1.04
C ILE A 400 -0.03 -29.14 -1.49
N ASP A 401 1.06 -29.71 -1.99
CA ASP A 401 1.06 -31.07 -2.51
C ASP A 401 0.76 -32.10 -1.43
N LYS A 402 1.45 -31.98 -0.28
CA LYS A 402 1.23 -32.84 0.90
C LYS A 402 -0.19 -32.71 1.45
N VAL A 403 -0.76 -31.50 1.44
CA VAL A 403 -2.14 -31.28 1.87
C VAL A 403 -3.10 -32.00 0.93
N LEU A 404 -2.97 -31.81 -0.39
CA LEU A 404 -3.86 -32.44 -1.36
C LEU A 404 -3.72 -33.97 -1.39
N GLU A 405 -2.52 -34.52 -1.28
CA GLU A 405 -2.29 -35.97 -1.18
C GLU A 405 -3.08 -36.64 -0.03
N ASN A 406 -3.23 -35.93 1.10
CA ASN A 406 -3.98 -36.43 2.27
C ASN A 406 -5.49 -36.19 2.20
N LEU A 407 -5.97 -35.39 1.24
CA LEU A 407 -7.40 -35.06 1.08
C LEU A 407 -8.06 -35.79 -0.10
N LEU A 408 -7.33 -35.98 -1.19
CA LEU A 408 -7.87 -36.57 -2.43
C LEU A 408 -8.17 -38.07 -2.27
N GLY A 409 -9.21 -38.56 -2.94
CA GLY A 409 -9.62 -39.97 -2.87
C GLY A 409 -10.30 -40.38 -1.56
N LYS A 410 -10.58 -39.44 -0.65
CA LYS A 410 -11.17 -39.72 0.68
C LYS A 410 -12.70 -39.56 0.76
N GLY A 411 -13.37 -39.36 -0.37
CA GLY A 411 -14.82 -39.22 -0.43
C GLY A 411 -15.34 -37.81 -0.11
N TRP A 412 -14.49 -36.79 -0.19
CA TRP A 412 -14.83 -35.38 0.02
C TRP A 412 -14.71 -34.57 -1.26
N ASP A 413 -15.45 -33.47 -1.34
CA ASP A 413 -15.33 -32.49 -2.41
C ASP A 413 -14.38 -31.39 -1.94
N ILE A 414 -13.18 -31.35 -2.51
CA ILE A 414 -12.11 -30.42 -2.12
C ILE A 414 -12.18 -29.19 -3.00
N TYR A 415 -12.34 -28.02 -2.40
CA TYR A 415 -12.33 -26.74 -3.10
C TYR A 415 -11.06 -25.97 -2.73
N LEU A 416 -10.20 -25.67 -3.70
CA LEU A 416 -9.06 -24.78 -3.50
C LEU A 416 -9.45 -23.36 -3.89
N ARG A 417 -9.56 -22.50 -2.87
CA ARG A 417 -9.94 -21.09 -2.98
C ARG A 417 -8.84 -20.19 -2.38
N PRO A 418 -7.80 -19.87 -3.14
CA PRO A 418 -6.71 -19.04 -2.65
C PRO A 418 -7.17 -17.61 -2.37
N HIS A 419 -6.49 -16.89 -1.48
CA HIS A 419 -6.85 -15.49 -1.21
C HIS A 419 -6.78 -14.62 -2.49
N PRO A 420 -7.71 -13.67 -2.73
CA PRO A 420 -7.72 -12.84 -3.94
C PRO A 420 -6.40 -12.10 -4.19
N GLU A 421 -5.78 -11.62 -3.10
CA GLU A 421 -4.48 -10.95 -3.15
C GLU A 421 -3.35 -11.88 -3.63
N TYR A 422 -3.41 -13.19 -3.32
CA TYR A 422 -2.45 -14.16 -3.87
C TYR A 422 -2.62 -14.29 -5.39
N ILE A 423 -3.85 -14.39 -5.90
CA ILE A 423 -4.11 -14.42 -7.34
C ILE A 423 -3.63 -13.15 -8.04
N LYS A 424 -3.85 -11.99 -7.42
CA LYS A 424 -3.41 -10.70 -7.95
C LYS A 424 -1.88 -10.59 -8.02
N ARG A 425 -1.16 -11.02 -6.97
CA ARG A 425 0.29 -10.87 -6.84
C ARG A 425 1.08 -12.01 -7.51
N TYR A 426 0.55 -13.23 -7.44
CA TYR A 426 1.26 -14.47 -7.77
C TYR A 426 0.51 -15.34 -8.78
N LYS A 427 -0.22 -14.72 -9.72
CA LYS A 427 -1.01 -15.42 -10.76
C LYS A 427 -0.27 -16.57 -11.44
N ASN A 428 1.00 -16.35 -11.80
CA ASN A 428 1.80 -17.36 -12.49
C ASN A 428 2.06 -18.60 -11.61
N ARG A 429 2.34 -18.40 -10.31
CA ARG A 429 2.49 -19.51 -9.36
C ARG A 429 1.20 -20.30 -9.24
N MET A 430 0.07 -19.60 -9.17
CA MET A 430 -1.24 -20.26 -9.14
C MET A 430 -1.49 -21.08 -10.41
N ASN A 431 -1.20 -20.53 -11.59
CA ASN A 431 -1.38 -21.25 -12.86
C ASN A 431 -0.56 -22.55 -12.89
N THR A 432 0.67 -22.54 -12.35
CA THR A 432 1.50 -23.75 -12.24
C THR A 432 0.83 -24.82 -11.36
N ILE A 433 0.19 -24.42 -10.25
CA ILE A 433 -0.55 -25.35 -9.39
C ILE A 433 -1.77 -25.92 -10.12
N VAL A 434 -2.55 -25.07 -10.80
CA VAL A 434 -3.70 -25.52 -11.60
C VAL A 434 -3.30 -26.53 -12.67
N GLU A 435 -2.22 -26.25 -13.40
CA GLU A 435 -1.72 -27.14 -14.46
C GLU A 435 -1.23 -28.48 -13.90
N ARG A 436 -0.56 -28.47 -12.73
CA ARG A 436 -0.09 -29.69 -12.05
C ARG A 436 -1.22 -30.65 -11.68
N TYR A 437 -2.38 -30.11 -11.33
CA TYR A 437 -3.55 -30.88 -10.88
C TYR A 437 -4.65 -31.02 -11.95
N LYS A 438 -4.34 -30.72 -13.21
CA LYS A 438 -5.34 -30.73 -14.30
C LYS A 438 -6.05 -32.08 -14.50
N ASP A 439 -5.36 -33.19 -14.24
CA ASP A 439 -5.92 -34.53 -14.44
C ASP A 439 -6.79 -34.98 -13.24
N VAL A 440 -6.73 -34.26 -12.12
CA VAL A 440 -7.52 -34.51 -10.89
C VAL A 440 -8.86 -33.73 -10.91
N LEU A 441 -8.99 -32.73 -11.80
CA LEU A 441 -10.08 -31.73 -11.83
C LEU A 441 -11.51 -32.26 -11.98
N THR A 442 -11.71 -33.58 -12.14
CA THR A 442 -13.02 -34.16 -12.52
C THR A 442 -13.60 -35.17 -11.52
N LYS A 443 -12.93 -35.45 -10.40
CA LYS A 443 -13.47 -36.39 -9.37
C LYS A 443 -13.54 -35.83 -7.96
N ASP A 444 -12.50 -35.13 -7.48
CA ASP A 444 -12.40 -34.72 -6.06
C ASP A 444 -11.92 -33.28 -5.82
N LEU A 445 -11.36 -32.58 -6.82
CA LEU A 445 -10.73 -31.26 -6.66
C LEU A 445 -11.32 -30.19 -7.58
N PHE A 446 -11.72 -29.06 -7.00
CA PHE A 446 -12.29 -27.91 -7.69
C PHE A 446 -11.47 -26.66 -7.39
N PHE A 447 -11.23 -25.83 -8.40
CA PHE A 447 -10.54 -24.55 -8.24
C PHE A 447 -11.53 -23.38 -8.27
N GLU A 448 -11.55 -22.58 -7.21
CA GLU A 448 -12.37 -21.38 -7.12
C GLU A 448 -11.47 -20.14 -7.19
N LEU A 449 -11.24 -19.67 -8.42
CA LEU A 449 -10.37 -18.51 -8.72
C LEU A 449 -11.17 -17.22 -8.98
N ASP A 450 -12.50 -17.31 -8.97
CA ASP A 450 -13.40 -16.16 -8.95
C ASP A 450 -13.88 -15.91 -7.51
N PHE A 451 -13.79 -14.67 -7.07
CA PHE A 451 -14.05 -14.25 -5.68
C PHE A 451 -15.25 -13.32 -5.56
N THR A 452 -16.08 -13.26 -6.60
CA THR A 452 -17.33 -12.49 -6.62
C THR A 452 -18.32 -12.94 -5.54
N SER A 453 -18.32 -14.24 -5.20
CA SER A 453 -19.16 -14.81 -4.14
C SER A 453 -18.33 -15.36 -2.99
N ASN A 454 -18.89 -15.30 -1.77
CA ASN A 454 -18.34 -15.98 -0.59
C ASN A 454 -19.12 -17.26 -0.21
N THR A 455 -20.11 -17.66 -1.02
CA THR A 455 -20.97 -18.81 -0.71
C THR A 455 -20.18 -20.05 -0.36
N SER A 456 -19.12 -20.36 -1.13
CA SER A 456 -18.26 -21.53 -0.90
C SER A 456 -17.64 -21.60 0.49
N LEU A 457 -17.34 -20.46 1.11
CA LEU A 457 -16.78 -20.40 2.46
C LEU A 457 -17.78 -20.92 3.49
N PHE A 458 -18.97 -20.33 3.54
CA PHE A 458 -19.97 -20.64 4.58
C PHE A 458 -20.74 -21.93 4.33
N ASP A 459 -20.76 -22.37 3.07
CA ASP A 459 -21.37 -23.62 2.62
C ASP A 459 -20.47 -24.85 2.83
N SER A 460 -19.23 -24.67 3.28
CA SER A 460 -18.31 -25.78 3.56
C SER A 460 -18.60 -26.43 4.91
N ASP A 461 -18.24 -27.71 5.04
CA ASP A 461 -18.27 -28.44 6.32
C ASP A 461 -17.03 -28.12 7.17
N ILE A 462 -15.87 -28.02 6.52
CA ILE A 462 -14.60 -27.63 7.16
C ILE A 462 -13.85 -26.66 6.25
N VAL A 463 -13.17 -25.68 6.87
CA VAL A 463 -12.20 -24.81 6.21
C VAL A 463 -10.80 -25.19 6.66
N ILE A 464 -9.89 -25.43 5.73
CA ILE A 464 -8.46 -25.57 5.94
C ILE A 464 -7.80 -24.26 5.52
N THR A 465 -6.99 -23.67 6.38
CA THR A 465 -6.28 -22.41 6.10
C THR A 465 -4.99 -22.34 6.89
N ASP A 466 -4.28 -21.23 6.80
CA ASP A 466 -3.08 -20.94 7.56
C ASP A 466 -3.30 -19.70 8.44
N TRP A 467 -2.91 -18.50 8.01
CA TRP A 467 -2.99 -17.26 8.80
C TRP A 467 -4.05 -16.30 8.22
N SER A 468 -5.23 -16.85 7.91
CA SER A 468 -6.34 -16.09 7.31
C SER A 468 -7.38 -15.66 8.34
N GLY A 469 -7.76 -14.37 8.33
CA GLY A 469 -8.88 -13.85 9.12
C GLY A 469 -10.24 -14.44 8.71
N ALA A 470 -10.38 -14.91 7.47
CA ALA A 470 -11.61 -15.51 6.96
C ALA A 470 -11.99 -16.80 7.70
N ALA A 471 -11.01 -17.48 8.32
CA ALA A 471 -11.21 -18.62 9.20
C ALA A 471 -12.17 -18.30 10.35
N TYR A 472 -11.99 -17.13 10.96
CA TYR A 472 -12.76 -16.68 12.11
C TYR A 472 -14.10 -16.12 11.69
N GLU A 473 -14.18 -15.50 10.51
CA GLU A 473 -15.47 -15.18 9.90
C GLU A 473 -16.31 -16.46 9.69
N PHE A 474 -15.71 -17.53 9.16
CA PHE A 474 -16.37 -18.82 9.01
C PHE A 474 -16.79 -19.44 10.35
N ALA A 475 -15.87 -19.54 11.31
CA ALA A 475 -16.14 -20.17 12.60
C ALA A 475 -17.20 -19.40 13.41
N TYR A 476 -17.15 -18.07 13.43
CA TYR A 476 -18.10 -17.26 14.20
C TYR A 476 -19.50 -17.22 13.58
N VAL A 477 -19.61 -17.34 12.25
CA VAL A 477 -20.90 -17.33 11.55
C VAL A 477 -21.54 -18.71 11.54
N THR A 478 -20.77 -19.76 11.23
CA THR A 478 -21.31 -21.11 11.04
C THR A 478 -21.23 -21.99 12.29
N GLY A 479 -20.34 -21.66 13.23
CA GLY A 479 -19.97 -22.50 14.36
C GLY A 479 -19.02 -23.66 14.00
N LYS A 480 -18.83 -23.96 12.70
CA LYS A 480 -18.09 -25.14 12.26
C LYS A 480 -16.59 -25.03 12.53
N PRO A 481 -15.88 -26.17 12.69
CA PRO A 481 -14.46 -26.18 12.99
C PRO A 481 -13.58 -25.78 11.80
N VAL A 482 -12.39 -25.27 12.13
CA VAL A 482 -11.34 -24.91 11.16
C VAL A 482 -10.10 -25.77 11.39
N VAL A 483 -9.40 -26.14 10.31
CA VAL A 483 -8.07 -26.73 10.38
C VAL A 483 -7.05 -25.67 9.98
N PHE A 484 -6.09 -25.39 10.86
CA PHE A 484 -5.03 -24.45 10.58
C PHE A 484 -3.71 -25.18 10.30
N ILE A 485 -3.03 -24.83 9.21
CA ILE A 485 -1.66 -25.30 8.94
C ILE A 485 -0.68 -24.23 9.42
N ASP A 486 0.26 -24.62 10.28
CA ASP A 486 1.24 -23.71 10.88
C ASP A 486 2.39 -23.42 9.93
N THR A 487 2.05 -22.73 8.83
CA THR A 487 3.04 -22.13 7.92
C THR A 487 3.65 -20.87 8.54
N THR A 488 4.56 -20.22 7.81
CA THR A 488 5.18 -18.96 8.24
C THR A 488 4.14 -17.93 8.65
N MET A 489 4.23 -17.47 9.90
CA MET A 489 3.25 -16.55 10.49
C MET A 489 3.17 -15.25 9.72
N LYS A 490 1.94 -14.85 9.38
CA LYS A 490 1.66 -13.53 8.82
C LYS A 490 1.81 -12.47 9.90
N CYS A 491 2.99 -11.84 9.95
CA CYS A 491 3.36 -10.90 11.01
C CYS A 491 3.90 -9.58 10.44
N ASN A 492 3.19 -8.48 10.67
CA ASN A 492 3.63 -7.13 10.34
C ASN A 492 4.36 -6.43 11.50
N ASN A 493 4.34 -7.03 12.70
CA ASN A 493 5.04 -6.54 13.88
C ASN A 493 6.00 -7.61 14.45
N PRO A 494 7.25 -7.68 13.96
CA PRO A 494 8.22 -8.65 14.48
C PRO A 494 8.49 -8.51 15.99
N GLU A 495 8.23 -7.34 16.56
CA GLU A 495 8.48 -7.03 17.97
C GLU A 495 7.22 -7.16 18.84
N TYR A 496 6.16 -7.80 18.34
CA TYR A 496 4.87 -7.91 19.02
C TYR A 496 4.97 -8.51 20.43
N LYS A 497 5.95 -9.39 20.67
CA LYS A 497 6.22 -9.98 21.99
C LYS A 497 6.49 -8.93 23.08
N LYS A 498 6.97 -7.73 22.72
CA LYS A 498 7.18 -6.63 23.68
C LYS A 498 5.88 -6.13 24.30
N ILE A 499 4.73 -6.32 23.63
CA ILE A 499 3.42 -5.94 24.15
C ILE A 499 3.04 -6.81 25.34
N GLY A 500 3.51 -8.06 25.41
CA GLY A 500 3.24 -8.96 26.55
C GLY A 500 1.80 -9.48 26.62
N ILE A 501 1.01 -9.29 25.55
CA ILE A 501 -0.32 -9.89 25.38
C ILE A 501 -0.22 -10.87 24.21
N GLU A 502 -0.68 -12.10 24.42
CA GLU A 502 -0.67 -13.11 23.38
C GLU A 502 -1.76 -12.82 22.34
N PRO A 503 -1.43 -12.72 21.04
CA PRO A 503 -2.41 -12.37 20.00
C PRO A 503 -3.51 -13.43 19.86
N LEU A 504 -4.74 -12.99 19.63
CA LEU A 504 -5.86 -13.91 19.41
C LEU A 504 -5.66 -14.83 18.19
N GLU A 505 -4.95 -14.40 17.15
CA GLU A 505 -4.64 -15.25 15.99
C GLU A 505 -3.78 -16.46 16.35
N VAL A 506 -3.06 -16.42 17.47
CA VAL A 506 -2.25 -17.52 17.98
C VAL A 506 -3.09 -18.39 18.91
N THR A 507 -3.75 -17.78 19.90
CA THR A 507 -4.45 -18.52 20.96
C THR A 507 -5.74 -19.17 20.49
N LEU A 508 -6.44 -18.60 19.51
CA LEU A 508 -7.75 -19.11 19.09
C LEU A 508 -7.67 -20.29 18.13
N ARG A 509 -6.53 -20.56 17.48
CA ARG A 509 -6.40 -21.63 16.46
C ARG A 509 -6.78 -23.00 17.01
N SER A 510 -6.34 -23.30 18.23
CA SER A 510 -6.64 -24.54 18.97
C SER A 510 -8.00 -24.53 19.67
N GLN A 511 -8.68 -23.38 19.72
CA GLN A 511 -9.99 -23.25 20.35
C GLN A 511 -11.11 -23.35 19.33
N VAL A 512 -10.99 -22.69 18.17
CA VAL A 512 -12.04 -22.70 17.13
C VAL A 512 -12.00 -23.94 16.23
N GLY A 513 -11.01 -24.79 16.44
CA GLY A 513 -10.68 -25.92 15.59
C GLY A 513 -9.39 -26.59 16.05
N ILE A 514 -8.55 -26.98 15.11
CA ILE A 514 -7.24 -27.59 15.38
C ILE A 514 -6.16 -26.92 14.55
N HIS A 515 -4.90 -27.08 14.93
CA HIS A 515 -3.77 -26.70 14.10
C HIS A 515 -2.75 -27.84 13.97
N LEU A 516 -2.11 -27.91 12.81
CA LEU A 516 -1.13 -28.94 12.45
C LEU A 516 0.13 -28.30 11.89
N SER A 517 1.29 -28.81 12.29
CA SER A 517 2.55 -28.46 11.63
C SER A 517 2.60 -29.03 10.21
N PRO A 518 3.30 -28.40 9.26
CA PRO A 518 3.60 -29.00 7.94
C PRO A 518 4.27 -30.39 8.01
N ASN A 519 4.85 -30.75 9.16
CA ASN A 519 5.44 -32.07 9.41
C ASN A 519 4.45 -33.12 9.91
N GLN A 520 3.22 -32.74 10.27
CA GLN A 520 2.17 -33.61 10.83
C GLN A 520 0.99 -33.78 9.88
N LEU A 521 1.20 -33.53 8.58
CA LEU A 521 0.12 -33.58 7.58
C LEU A 521 -0.39 -35.01 7.29
N GLU A 522 0.33 -36.04 7.71
CA GLU A 522 -0.10 -37.44 7.62
C GLU A 522 -1.37 -37.73 8.45
N ASP A 523 -1.56 -36.99 9.56
CA ASP A 523 -2.73 -37.12 10.42
C ASP A 523 -3.94 -36.30 9.92
N LEU A 524 -3.79 -35.53 8.82
CA LEU A 524 -4.81 -34.58 8.37
C LEU A 524 -6.16 -35.26 8.08
N HIS A 525 -6.14 -36.44 7.47
CA HIS A 525 -7.35 -37.19 7.14
C HIS A 525 -8.13 -37.60 8.41
N GLN A 526 -7.44 -38.21 9.39
CA GLN A 526 -8.06 -38.68 10.64
C GLN A 526 -8.60 -37.51 11.45
N ASN A 527 -7.84 -36.41 11.52
CA ASN A 527 -8.26 -35.18 12.18
C ASN A 527 -9.54 -34.58 11.56
N ILE A 528 -9.63 -34.52 10.23
CA ILE A 528 -10.85 -34.05 9.56
C ILE A 528 -12.04 -34.96 9.88
N GLN A 529 -11.87 -36.29 9.87
CA GLN A 529 -12.94 -37.21 10.24
C GLN A 529 -13.41 -36.97 11.67
N TYR A 530 -12.49 -36.79 12.61
CA TYR A 530 -12.80 -36.47 14.00
C TYR A 530 -13.62 -35.17 14.11
N LEU A 531 -13.20 -34.10 13.44
CA LEU A 531 -13.90 -32.82 13.42
C LEU A 531 -15.32 -32.94 12.83
N LEU A 532 -15.48 -33.70 11.74
CA LEU A 532 -16.79 -33.93 11.13
C LEU A 532 -17.73 -34.69 12.09
N MET A 533 -17.22 -35.65 12.85
CA MET A 533 -18.00 -36.41 13.83
C MET A 533 -18.41 -35.58 15.05
N HIS A 534 -17.61 -34.59 15.45
CA HIS A 534 -17.85 -33.75 16.64
C HIS A 534 -18.29 -32.32 16.28
N THR A 535 -18.89 -32.13 15.09
CA THR A 535 -19.23 -30.79 14.58
C THR A 535 -20.11 -29.99 15.54
N ASP A 536 -21.08 -30.64 16.21
CA ASP A 536 -22.03 -29.97 17.11
C ASP A 536 -21.36 -29.41 18.37
N ASP A 537 -20.34 -30.09 18.89
CA ASP A 537 -19.52 -29.61 20.01
C ASP A 537 -18.76 -28.34 19.62
N TYR A 538 -18.16 -28.34 18.43
CA TYR A 538 -17.48 -27.17 17.88
C TYR A 538 -18.44 -26.02 17.60
N ILE A 539 -19.67 -26.28 17.12
CA ILE A 539 -20.68 -25.25 16.90
C ILE A 539 -20.99 -24.50 18.20
N THR A 540 -21.22 -25.25 19.27
CA THR A 540 -21.55 -24.70 20.59
C THR A 540 -20.37 -23.88 21.14
N ASN A 541 -19.16 -24.45 21.08
CA ASN A 541 -17.94 -23.78 21.53
C ASN A 541 -17.62 -22.51 20.72
N ASN A 542 -17.70 -22.57 19.39
CA ASN A 542 -17.34 -21.46 18.52
C ASN A 542 -18.31 -20.28 18.64
N PHE A 543 -19.59 -20.53 18.90
CA PHE A 543 -20.53 -19.47 19.25
C PHE A 543 -20.24 -18.85 20.61
N SER A 544 -19.87 -19.65 21.62
CA SER A 544 -19.41 -19.12 22.91
C SER A 544 -18.17 -18.23 22.76
N ILE A 545 -17.18 -18.67 21.96
CA ILE A 545 -15.98 -17.88 21.66
C ILE A 545 -16.34 -16.58 20.94
N ARG A 546 -17.22 -16.63 19.93
CA ARG A 546 -17.70 -15.42 19.25
C ARG A 546 -18.31 -14.45 20.26
N ASP A 547 -19.23 -14.92 21.09
CA ASP A 547 -19.98 -14.06 22.02
C ASP A 547 -19.05 -13.46 23.10
N LYS A 548 -17.93 -14.16 23.41
CA LYS A 548 -16.87 -13.65 24.29
C LYS A 548 -16.05 -12.52 23.65
N TYR A 549 -15.67 -12.64 22.38
CA TYR A 549 -14.69 -11.73 21.75
C TYR A 549 -15.29 -10.69 20.81
N VAL A 550 -16.45 -10.95 20.21
CA VAL A 550 -17.11 -10.04 19.26
C VAL A 550 -18.20 -9.26 19.99
N ALA A 551 -17.96 -7.97 20.21
CA ALA A 551 -18.94 -7.11 20.84
C ALA A 551 -20.10 -6.79 19.89
N ASN A 552 -21.29 -6.57 20.45
CA ASN A 552 -22.48 -6.09 19.74
C ASN A 552 -22.78 -6.84 18.43
N TYR A 553 -22.59 -8.17 18.42
CA TYR A 553 -22.86 -9.00 17.25
C TYR A 553 -24.32 -8.84 16.80
N GLY A 554 -24.53 -8.42 15.55
CA GLY A 554 -25.81 -8.04 14.96
C GLY A 554 -26.18 -6.55 15.09
N TYR A 555 -25.45 -5.77 15.88
CA TYR A 555 -25.77 -4.36 16.20
C TYR A 555 -24.58 -3.41 16.04
N SER A 556 -23.52 -3.83 15.34
CA SER A 556 -22.28 -3.07 15.34
C SER A 556 -22.38 -1.71 14.62
N GLY A 557 -23.19 -1.65 13.56
CA GLY A 557 -23.48 -0.42 12.82
C GLY A 557 -24.19 0.64 13.68
N GLU A 558 -25.05 0.21 14.61
CA GLU A 558 -25.74 1.10 15.54
C GLU A 558 -24.76 1.76 16.51
N VAL A 559 -23.89 0.97 17.14
CA VAL A 559 -22.94 1.50 18.13
C VAL A 559 -21.94 2.45 17.48
N ALA A 560 -21.39 2.07 16.33
CA ALA A 560 -20.50 2.93 15.55
C ALA A 560 -21.22 4.18 15.02
N GLY A 561 -22.47 4.06 14.56
CA GLY A 561 -23.25 5.18 14.06
C GLY A 561 -23.61 6.20 15.14
N LYS A 562 -24.03 5.73 16.33
CA LYS A 562 -24.28 6.58 17.51
C LYS A 562 -23.03 7.35 17.91
N TYR A 563 -21.88 6.68 17.89
CA TYR A 563 -20.59 7.31 18.14
C TYR A 563 -20.31 8.48 17.18
N ILE A 564 -20.43 8.23 15.88
CA ILE A 564 -20.16 9.22 14.83
C ILE A 564 -21.09 10.43 14.97
N ILE A 565 -22.39 10.20 15.13
CA ILE A 565 -23.39 11.26 15.29
C ILE A 565 -23.07 12.12 16.52
N THR A 566 -22.73 11.50 17.65
CA THR A 566 -22.41 12.21 18.89
C THR A 566 -21.13 13.03 18.73
N SER A 567 -20.05 12.44 18.21
CA SER A 567 -18.78 13.16 18.01
C SER A 567 -18.91 14.37 17.07
N LEU A 568 -19.69 14.21 15.98
CA LEU A 568 -19.94 15.31 15.04
C LEU A 568 -20.79 16.43 15.67
N LYS A 569 -21.81 16.09 16.48
CA LYS A 569 -22.59 17.09 17.24
C LYS A 569 -21.72 17.87 18.24
N ASP A 570 -20.82 17.18 18.93
CA ASP A 570 -19.89 17.81 19.87
C ASP A 570 -18.92 18.76 19.16
N LYS A 571 -18.38 18.35 18.01
CA LYS A 571 -17.52 19.20 17.16
C LYS A 571 -18.27 20.43 16.67
N ALA A 572 -19.50 20.29 16.19
CA ALA A 572 -20.33 21.41 15.75
C ALA A 572 -20.61 22.40 16.90
N SER A 573 -20.93 21.87 18.09
CA SER A 573 -21.19 22.68 19.28
C SER A 573 -19.96 23.47 19.73
N LYS A 574 -18.77 22.86 19.70
CA LYS A 574 -17.50 23.52 20.03
C LYS A 574 -17.18 24.66 19.06
N ARG A 575 -17.45 24.50 17.76
CA ARG A 575 -17.26 25.59 16.78
C ARG A 575 -18.22 26.75 16.98
N SER A 576 -19.47 26.46 17.34
CA SER A 576 -20.45 27.51 17.63
C SER A 576 -20.11 28.33 18.87
N LYS A 577 -19.35 27.79 19.82
CA LYS A 577 -18.88 28.49 21.02
C LYS A 577 -17.57 29.26 20.82
N SER A 578 -16.84 28.97 19.75
CA SER A 578 -15.54 29.59 19.42
C SER A 578 -15.68 30.73 18.40
N LYS A 579 -16.87 30.90 17.81
CA LYS A 579 -17.29 32.08 17.04
C LYS A 579 -18.08 32.99 17.95
#